data_AF-A0A2U3NFW1-F1
#
_entry.id   AF-A0A2U3NFW1-F1
#
_cell.length_a   1.000
_cell.length_b   1.000
_cell.length_c   1.000
_cell.angle_alpha   90.00
_cell.angle_beta   90.00
_cell.angle_gamma   90.00
#
_symmetry.space_group_name_H-M   'P 1'
#
loop_
_entity.id
_entity.type
_entity.pdbx_description
1 polymer ?
#
loop_
_entity_poly.entity_id
_entity_poly.type
_entity_poly.pdbx_seq_one_letter_code
_entity_poly.pdbx_strand_id
1 'polypeptide(L)'
;MHVGSFEQIDPSRKGPVVNWTTVAAPLVTCAIIIAASTAAESPAAQAKNGDTHITGQGVEQTLDCNDATLIVNGTANVITAKGNCWAVTVMGSGNTVVADSVTHDITVYGYDQTVFYHSGDPVLWDRGRELGMTNRLQQAG
;
A
#
# COMPACT_ATOMS: atom_id res chain seq x y z
N MET A 1 -26.24 -47.10 -10.81
CA MET A 1 -26.31 -47.13 -9.33
C MET A 1 -26.17 -45.68 -8.89
N HIS A 2 -27.28 -44.95 -8.84
CA HIS A 2 -28.06 -44.61 -7.64
C HIS A 2 -27.32 -43.74 -6.62
N VAL A 3 -27.94 -42.57 -6.42
CA VAL A 3 -27.66 -41.37 -5.62
C VAL A 3 -27.72 -41.58 -4.10
N GLY A 4 -27.19 -40.60 -3.36
CA GLY A 4 -27.56 -40.26 -1.98
C GLY A 4 -26.37 -40.33 -1.01
N SER A 5 -26.27 -39.56 0.08
CA SER A 5 -27.04 -38.45 0.64
C SER A 5 -26.21 -37.88 1.82
N PHE A 6 -26.73 -36.81 2.40
CA PHE A 6 -26.25 -35.85 3.39
C PHE A 6 -26.15 -36.34 4.86
N GLU A 7 -25.61 -35.45 5.73
CA GLU A 7 -25.63 -35.41 7.22
C GLU A 7 -24.65 -36.34 7.99
N GLN A 8 -23.98 -35.96 9.10
CA GLN A 8 -24.44 -35.19 10.25
C GLN A 8 -23.28 -34.62 11.13
N ILE A 9 -23.57 -33.56 11.87
CA ILE A 9 -22.76 -32.79 12.84
C ILE A 9 -22.74 -33.47 14.22
N ASP A 10 -21.63 -33.38 14.96
CA ASP A 10 -21.65 -33.41 16.44
C ASP A 10 -20.60 -32.46 17.08
N PRO A 11 -20.99 -31.61 18.04
CA PRO A 11 -20.11 -30.70 18.79
C PRO A 11 -19.72 -31.29 20.16
N SER A 12 -18.76 -30.63 20.85
CA SER A 12 -18.46 -30.72 22.29
C SER A 12 -17.14 -31.42 22.68
N ARG A 13 -16.08 -30.62 22.87
CA ARG A 13 -14.96 -30.95 23.76
C ARG A 13 -14.99 -30.00 24.96
N LYS A 14 -15.35 -30.53 26.13
CA LYS A 14 -15.16 -29.89 27.44
C LYS A 14 -13.69 -30.08 27.87
N GLY A 15 -12.96 -28.98 28.06
CA GLY A 15 -11.63 -29.00 28.69
C GLY A 15 -11.71 -29.08 30.22
N PRO A 16 -10.70 -29.65 30.91
CA PRO A 16 -10.74 -29.89 32.34
C PRO A 16 -10.43 -28.62 33.17
N VAL A 17 -11.07 -28.56 34.34
CA VAL A 17 -10.87 -27.58 35.42
C VAL A 17 -9.57 -27.89 36.17
N VAL A 18 -8.71 -26.87 36.32
CA VAL A 18 -7.44 -26.95 37.06
C VAL A 18 -7.62 -26.43 38.49
N ASN A 19 -7.23 -27.24 39.47
CA ASN A 19 -7.27 -26.92 40.90
C ASN A 19 -5.90 -26.34 41.32
N TRP A 20 -5.89 -25.11 41.83
CA TRP A 20 -4.69 -24.41 42.28
C TRP A 20 -4.59 -24.46 43.80
N THR A 21 -3.58 -25.16 44.32
CA THR A 21 -3.22 -25.14 45.73
C THR A 21 -2.21 -24.03 46.01
N THR A 22 -2.63 -23.04 46.79
CA THR A 22 -1.83 -21.93 47.31
C THR A 22 -0.76 -22.41 48.30
N VAL A 23 0.50 -22.01 48.09
CA VAL A 23 1.57 -22.10 49.09
C VAL A 23 2.17 -20.70 49.26
N ALA A 24 2.30 -20.26 50.51
CA ALA A 24 2.73 -18.92 50.91
C ALA A 24 4.16 -18.89 51.48
N ALA A 25 4.74 -17.67 51.46
CA ALA A 25 5.85 -17.14 52.28
C ALA A 25 7.29 -17.18 51.69
N PRO A 26 8.25 -16.37 52.19
CA PRO A 26 8.30 -14.89 52.13
C PRO A 26 9.67 -14.29 51.69
N LEU A 27 9.64 -13.01 51.29
CA LEU A 27 10.67 -11.92 51.28
C LEU A 27 12.17 -12.25 51.08
N VAL A 28 12.69 -11.94 49.88
CA VAL A 28 14.09 -11.49 49.68
C VAL A 28 14.08 -10.29 48.72
N THR A 29 14.55 -9.15 49.22
CA THR A 29 14.63 -7.87 48.51
C THR A 29 15.83 -7.86 47.56
N CYS A 30 15.61 -7.94 46.25
CA CYS A 30 16.64 -7.61 45.25
C CYS A 30 16.31 -6.25 44.64
N ALA A 31 17.10 -5.23 44.98
CA ALA A 31 17.05 -3.93 44.33
C ALA A 31 17.55 -4.06 42.89
N ILE A 32 16.64 -3.98 41.93
CA ILE A 32 16.96 -4.04 40.50
C ILE A 32 17.27 -2.60 40.05
N ILE A 33 18.52 -2.32 39.70
CA ILE A 33 18.88 -1.05 39.04
C ILE A 33 18.34 -1.13 37.62
N ILE A 34 17.27 -0.38 37.33
CA ILE A 34 16.73 -0.23 35.98
C ILE A 34 17.65 0.76 35.26
N ALA A 35 18.53 0.24 34.40
CA ALA A 35 19.25 1.07 33.44
C ALA A 35 18.22 1.74 32.51
N ALA A 36 18.08 3.06 32.62
CA ALA A 36 17.25 3.84 31.71
C ALA A 36 17.85 3.73 30.30
N SER A 37 17.25 2.88 29.48
CA SER A 37 17.55 2.81 28.05
C SER A 37 16.94 4.07 27.43
N THR A 38 17.77 4.99 26.96
CA THR A 38 17.28 6.06 26.08
C THR A 38 16.89 5.39 24.77
N ALA A 39 15.61 5.07 24.63
CA ALA A 39 15.03 4.69 23.35
C ALA A 39 15.27 5.88 22.42
N ALA A 40 16.18 5.71 21.45
CA ALA A 40 16.23 6.61 20.32
C ALA A 40 14.87 6.48 19.62
N GLU A 41 14.08 7.55 19.64
CA GLU A 41 12.85 7.61 18.87
C GLU A 41 13.25 7.46 17.41
N SER A 42 12.95 6.30 16.81
CA SER A 42 12.99 6.16 15.36
C SER A 42 12.20 7.32 14.76
N PRO A 43 12.70 8.00 13.72
CA PRO A 43 11.94 9.06 13.06
C PRO A 43 10.54 8.54 12.77
N ALA A 44 9.53 9.20 13.32
CA ALA A 44 8.15 8.84 13.03
C ALA A 44 7.96 8.99 11.52
N ALA A 45 7.78 7.87 10.83
CA ALA A 45 7.38 7.87 9.44
C ALA A 45 5.97 8.48 9.39
N GLN A 46 5.92 9.77 9.14
CA GLN A 46 4.68 10.50 8.91
C GLN A 46 4.22 10.10 7.50
N ALA A 47 3.49 9.00 7.37
CA ALA A 47 2.71 8.77 6.16
C ALA A 47 1.72 9.94 6.07
N LYS A 48 1.84 10.77 5.04
CA LYS A 48 0.84 11.79 4.75
C LYS A 48 -0.45 11.04 4.44
N ASN A 49 -1.42 11.08 5.35
CA ASN A 49 -2.76 10.57 5.09
C ASN A 49 -3.32 11.39 3.91
N GLY A 50 -3.30 10.83 2.70
CA GLY A 50 -3.56 11.59 1.47
C GLY A 50 -3.22 10.85 0.18
N ASP A 51 -2.41 9.79 0.24
CA ASP A 51 -2.11 9.00 -0.96
C ASP A 51 -3.39 8.37 -1.54
N THR A 52 -3.62 8.61 -2.84
CA THR A 52 -4.80 8.10 -3.53
C THR A 52 -4.47 6.82 -4.26
N HIS A 53 -5.21 5.76 -3.97
CA HIS A 53 -5.06 4.46 -4.63
C HIS A 53 -6.25 4.19 -5.53
N ILE A 54 -5.99 4.10 -6.84
CA ILE A 54 -6.97 3.65 -7.83
C ILE A 54 -6.60 2.22 -8.20
N THR A 55 -7.50 1.28 -7.97
CA THR A 55 -7.33 -0.11 -8.38
C THR A 55 -8.55 -0.57 -9.15
N GLY A 56 -8.35 -1.08 -10.36
CA GLY A 56 -9.47 -1.57 -11.17
C GLY A 56 -9.13 -1.79 -12.63
N GLN A 57 -10.17 -1.99 -13.42
CA GLN A 57 -10.07 -2.12 -14.87
C GLN A 57 -11.07 -1.18 -15.53
N GLY A 58 -10.63 -0.40 -16.53
CA GLY A 58 -11.50 0.54 -17.22
C GLY A 58 -12.02 1.68 -16.32
N VAL A 59 -11.34 1.98 -15.22
CA VAL A 59 -11.72 3.07 -14.32
C VAL A 59 -11.40 4.40 -15.00
N GLU A 60 -12.39 5.28 -15.09
CA GLU A 60 -12.22 6.67 -15.51
C GLU A 60 -12.53 7.59 -14.33
N GLN A 61 -11.55 8.37 -13.89
CA GLN A 61 -11.72 9.22 -12.71
C GLN A 61 -10.89 10.50 -12.81
N THR A 62 -11.45 11.59 -12.30
CA THR A 62 -10.73 12.82 -11.98
C THR A 62 -10.60 12.97 -10.47
N LEU A 63 -9.43 13.35 -9.98
CA LEU A 63 -9.14 13.55 -8.55
C LEU A 63 -8.16 14.69 -8.34
N ASP A 64 -8.11 15.22 -7.11
CA ASP A 64 -7.10 16.19 -6.70
C ASP A 64 -6.00 15.49 -5.89
N CYS A 65 -4.74 15.66 -6.32
CA CYS A 65 -3.59 15.02 -5.69
C CYS A 65 -3.21 15.59 -4.33
N ASN A 66 -3.55 16.84 -4.00
CA ASN A 66 -3.30 17.48 -2.70
C ASN A 66 -1.86 17.28 -2.14
N ASP A 67 -0.84 17.43 -2.97
CA ASP A 67 0.58 17.20 -2.61
C ASP A 67 0.86 15.79 -2.05
N ALA A 68 0.06 14.81 -2.44
CA ALA A 68 0.21 13.41 -2.07
C ALA A 68 0.56 12.53 -3.27
N THR A 69 0.77 11.23 -3.02
CA THR A 69 1.10 10.26 -4.06
C THR A 69 -0.17 9.73 -4.71
N LEU A 70 -0.17 9.65 -6.04
CA LEU A 70 -1.18 8.92 -6.79
C LEU A 70 -0.65 7.55 -7.19
N ILE A 71 -1.37 6.49 -6.83
CA ILE A 71 -1.05 5.11 -7.17
C ILE A 71 -2.19 4.55 -8.04
N VAL A 72 -1.89 4.24 -9.30
CA VAL A 72 -2.84 3.64 -10.24
C VAL A 72 -2.42 2.19 -10.52
N ASN A 73 -3.28 1.25 -10.21
CA ASN A 73 -3.04 -0.18 -10.41
C ASN A 73 -4.16 -0.83 -11.22
N GLY A 74 -3.79 -1.57 -12.26
CA GLY A 74 -4.70 -2.43 -13.00
C GLY A 74 -4.60 -2.22 -14.50
N THR A 75 -5.74 -2.23 -15.19
CA THR A 75 -5.75 -2.33 -16.65
C THR A 75 -6.65 -1.31 -17.30
N ALA A 76 -6.15 -0.60 -18.32
CA ALA A 76 -6.94 0.32 -19.11
C ALA A 76 -7.67 1.41 -18.29
N ASN A 77 -7.08 1.86 -17.18
CA ASN A 77 -7.62 2.97 -16.40
C ASN A 77 -7.23 4.30 -17.02
N VAL A 78 -8.10 5.31 -16.95
CA VAL A 78 -7.87 6.67 -17.45
C VAL A 78 -8.07 7.66 -16.31
N ILE A 79 -6.96 8.21 -15.80
CA ILE A 79 -6.97 9.04 -14.59
C ILE A 79 -6.52 10.46 -14.91
N THR A 80 -7.33 11.44 -14.53
CA THR A 80 -6.96 12.86 -14.57
C THR A 80 -6.64 13.33 -13.15
N ALA A 81 -5.38 13.67 -12.90
CA ALA A 81 -4.88 14.10 -11.61
C ALA A 81 -4.70 15.62 -11.59
N LYS A 82 -5.49 16.29 -10.76
CA LYS A 82 -5.53 17.74 -10.59
C LYS A 82 -4.61 18.21 -9.48
N GLY A 83 -4.14 19.45 -9.62
CA GLY A 83 -3.24 20.06 -8.66
C GLY A 83 -1.84 19.44 -8.70
N ASN A 84 -1.12 19.55 -7.58
CA ASN A 84 0.23 18.99 -7.46
C ASN A 84 0.19 17.58 -6.90
N CYS A 85 0.73 16.62 -7.66
CA CYS A 85 1.08 15.30 -7.15
C CYS A 85 2.52 15.32 -6.65
N TRP A 86 2.75 14.82 -5.44
CA TRP A 86 4.12 14.63 -4.99
C TRP A 86 4.82 13.60 -5.90
N ALA A 87 4.20 12.43 -6.07
CA ALA A 87 4.66 11.37 -6.95
C ALA A 87 3.50 10.66 -7.65
N VAL A 88 3.78 10.00 -8.77
CA VAL A 88 2.81 9.18 -9.50
C VAL A 88 3.39 7.79 -9.73
N THR A 89 2.71 6.75 -9.26
CA THR A 89 3.04 5.36 -9.52
C THR A 89 1.97 4.70 -10.38
N VAL A 90 2.36 4.07 -11.48
CA VAL A 90 1.45 3.35 -12.37
C VAL A 90 1.88 1.90 -12.49
N MET A 91 0.95 0.96 -12.34
CA MET A 91 1.17 -0.48 -12.37
C MET A 91 0.12 -1.19 -13.22
N GLY A 92 0.55 -2.26 -13.91
CA GLY A 92 -0.33 -3.14 -14.68
C GLY A 92 -0.15 -2.95 -16.19
N SER A 93 -1.23 -2.64 -16.92
CA SER A 93 -1.17 -2.51 -18.38
C SER A 93 -2.12 -1.49 -18.98
N GLY A 94 -1.68 -0.70 -19.96
CA GLY A 94 -2.59 0.13 -20.77
C GLY A 94 -3.23 1.30 -20.02
N ASN A 95 -2.72 1.71 -18.83
CA ASN A 95 -3.31 2.84 -18.11
C ASN A 95 -2.83 4.15 -18.72
N THR A 96 -3.71 5.14 -18.71
CA THR A 96 -3.42 6.52 -19.09
C THR A 96 -3.58 7.42 -17.88
N VAL A 97 -2.57 8.21 -17.55
CA VAL A 97 -2.61 9.21 -16.48
C VAL A 97 -2.25 10.57 -17.06
N VAL A 98 -3.08 11.57 -16.78
CA VAL A 98 -2.83 12.97 -17.13
C VAL A 98 -2.76 13.76 -15.84
N ALA A 99 -1.58 14.25 -15.48
CA ALA A 99 -1.35 15.03 -14.27
C ALA A 99 -1.11 16.51 -14.59
N ASP A 100 -1.70 17.41 -13.80
CA ASP A 100 -1.39 18.83 -13.91
C ASP A 100 0.09 19.09 -13.52
N SER A 101 0.54 18.61 -12.36
CA SER A 101 1.91 18.82 -11.87
C SER A 101 2.45 17.59 -11.12
N VAL A 102 3.74 17.26 -11.32
CA VAL A 102 4.43 16.23 -10.53
C VAL A 102 5.82 16.72 -10.11
N THR A 103 6.12 16.71 -8.81
CA THR A 103 7.33 17.36 -8.28
C THR A 103 8.45 16.42 -7.82
N HIS A 104 8.19 15.13 -7.59
CA HIS A 104 9.20 14.20 -7.09
C HIS A 104 9.58 13.14 -8.12
N ASP A 105 8.69 12.19 -8.39
CA ASP A 105 8.95 11.12 -9.33
C ASP A 105 7.68 10.61 -10.03
N ILE A 106 7.90 10.06 -11.22
CA ILE A 106 6.92 9.26 -11.94
C ILE A 106 7.52 7.87 -12.11
N THR A 107 6.95 6.89 -11.43
CA THR A 107 7.40 5.50 -11.49
C THR A 107 6.38 4.63 -12.19
N VAL A 108 6.81 3.95 -13.25
CA VAL A 108 5.95 3.14 -14.11
C VAL A 108 6.43 1.70 -14.12
N TYR A 109 5.53 0.79 -13.76
CA TYR A 109 5.70 -0.64 -13.84
C TYR A 109 4.71 -1.24 -14.84
N GLY A 110 5.17 -2.23 -15.61
CA GLY A 110 4.35 -2.89 -16.62
C GLY A 110 4.52 -2.29 -18.02
N TYR A 111 3.49 -2.41 -18.85
CA TYR A 111 3.58 -2.11 -20.28
C TYR A 111 2.41 -1.27 -20.80
N ASP A 112 2.64 -0.58 -21.91
CA ASP A 112 1.65 0.28 -22.60
C ASP A 112 1.05 1.36 -21.70
N GLN A 113 1.84 1.84 -20.73
CA GLN A 113 1.44 2.91 -19.84
C GLN A 113 1.70 4.24 -20.53
N THR A 114 0.75 5.15 -20.43
CA THR A 114 0.89 6.53 -20.92
C THR A 114 0.72 7.49 -19.75
N VAL A 115 1.75 8.27 -19.44
CA VAL A 115 1.72 9.29 -18.39
C VAL A 115 2.10 10.63 -19.00
N PHE A 116 1.14 11.55 -19.00
CA PHE A 116 1.35 12.95 -19.34
C PHE A 116 1.38 13.79 -18.06
N TYR A 117 2.30 14.74 -17.98
CA TYR A 117 2.35 15.74 -16.91
C TYR A 117 2.59 17.13 -17.49
N HIS A 118 1.90 18.16 -17.01
CA HIS A 118 2.04 19.50 -17.60
C HIS A 118 3.22 20.29 -17.00
N SER A 119 3.39 20.28 -15.67
CA SER A 119 4.48 20.99 -14.98
C SER A 119 5.24 20.14 -13.96
N GLY A 120 6.36 20.69 -13.49
CA GLY A 120 7.27 20.03 -12.55
C GLY A 120 8.54 19.51 -13.24
N ASP A 121 9.41 18.89 -12.45
CA ASP A 121 10.65 18.27 -12.90
C ASP A 121 10.87 16.93 -12.18
N PRO A 122 9.96 15.95 -12.39
CA PRO A 122 10.03 14.68 -11.69
C PRO A 122 11.12 13.78 -12.29
N VAL A 123 11.71 12.94 -11.46
CA VAL A 123 12.54 11.84 -11.95
C VAL A 123 11.64 10.80 -12.64
N LEU A 124 11.97 10.41 -13.87
CA LEU A 124 11.19 9.44 -14.63
C LEU A 124 11.79 8.04 -14.53
N TRP A 125 11.09 7.15 -13.82
CA TRP A 125 11.45 5.73 -13.67
C TRP A 125 10.50 4.85 -14.46
N ASP A 126 10.89 4.49 -15.67
CA ASP A 126 10.16 3.50 -16.48
C ASP A 126 10.78 2.13 -16.28
N ARG A 127 10.29 1.42 -15.25
CA ARG A 127 10.78 0.10 -14.90
C ARG A 127 10.39 -0.98 -15.90
N GLY A 128 9.37 -0.70 -16.72
CA GLY A 128 8.98 -1.59 -17.79
C GLY A 128 10.07 -1.73 -18.86
N ARG A 129 10.79 -0.64 -19.14
CA ARG A 129 11.85 -0.61 -20.15
C ARG A 129 13.01 -1.55 -19.83
N GLU A 130 13.31 -1.80 -18.56
CA GLU A 130 14.36 -2.76 -18.16
C GLU A 130 14.01 -4.21 -18.53
N LEU A 131 12.73 -4.49 -18.75
CA LEU A 131 12.22 -5.80 -19.16
C LEU A 131 11.79 -5.82 -20.65
N GLY A 132 12.13 -4.78 -21.42
CA GLY A 132 11.75 -4.67 -22.83
C GLY A 132 10.29 -4.26 -23.08
N MET A 133 9.58 -3.81 -22.05
CA MET A 133 8.22 -3.26 -22.19
C MET A 133 8.29 -1.79 -22.60
N THR A 134 7.33 -1.34 -23.42
CA THR A 134 7.28 0.05 -23.90
C THR A 134 6.25 0.85 -23.12
N ASN A 135 6.66 2.02 -22.62
CA ASN A 135 5.79 2.99 -21.95
C ASN A 135 6.09 4.40 -22.51
N ARG A 136 5.17 5.34 -22.28
CA ARG A 136 5.27 6.72 -22.74
C ARG A 136 5.09 7.67 -21.57
N LEU A 137 6.19 8.26 -21.10
CA LEU A 137 6.19 9.28 -20.06
C LEU A 137 6.63 10.59 -20.70
N GLN A 138 5.77 11.60 -20.73
CA GLN A 138 6.02 12.84 -21.46
C GLN A 138 5.49 14.06 -20.73
N GLN A 139 6.27 15.14 -20.77
CA GLN A 139 5.78 16.45 -20.39
C GLN A 139 4.91 17.01 -21.52
N ALA A 140 3.65 17.35 -21.22
CA ALA A 140 2.70 17.94 -22.15
C ALA A 140 2.68 19.47 -21.95
N GLY A 141 3.43 20.20 -22.79
CA GLY A 141 3.54 21.66 -22.74
C GLY A 141 2.39 22.41 -23.37
#